data_AF-A0A1F9DVS6-F1
#
_entry.id   AF-A0A1F9DVS6-F1
#
_cell.length_a   1.000
_cell.length_b   1.000
_cell.length_c   1.000
_cell.angle_alpha   90.00
_cell.angle_beta   90.00
_cell.angle_gamma   90.00
#
_symmetry.space_group_name_H-M   'P 1'
#
loop_
_entity.id
_entity.type
_entity.pdbx_description
1 polymer ?
#
loop_
_entity_poly.entity_id
_entity_poly.type
_entity_poly.pdbx_seq_one_letter_code
_entity_poly.pdbx_strand_id
1 'polypeptide(L)'
;MDKENQTDIKGWLIILALAFLFICWGLFTFFTVGDKGPPSWDFGVVRDIPGESPYSTQRDHEGKDSEPQPQHVAEKPSPVTDK
;
A
#
# COMPACT_ATOMS: atom_id res chain seq x y z
N MET A 1 -1.56 -54.20 -19.93
CA MET A 1 -1.69 -52.82 -19.44
C MET A 1 -1.27 -51.91 -20.57
N ASP A 2 -2.30 -51.47 -21.25
CA ASP A 2 -2.32 -51.36 -22.71
C ASP A 2 -1.77 -50.01 -23.14
N LYS A 3 -1.14 -49.95 -24.32
CA LYS A 3 -0.39 -48.75 -24.75
C LYS A 3 -1.26 -47.48 -24.81
N GLU A 4 -2.55 -47.66 -25.04
CA GLU A 4 -3.59 -46.61 -25.02
C GLU A 4 -3.76 -45.99 -23.62
N ASN A 5 -3.88 -46.83 -22.57
CA ASN A 5 -3.95 -46.37 -21.19
C ASN A 5 -2.68 -45.61 -20.77
N GLN A 6 -1.50 -45.99 -21.29
CA GLN A 6 -0.25 -45.29 -21.01
C GLN A 6 -0.17 -43.89 -21.63
N THR A 7 -0.74 -43.67 -22.81
CA THR A 7 -0.77 -42.34 -23.43
C THR A 7 -1.70 -41.39 -22.67
N ASP A 8 -2.84 -41.91 -22.21
CA ASP A 8 -3.80 -41.12 -21.42
C ASP A 8 -3.25 -40.72 -20.06
N ILE A 9 -2.61 -41.66 -19.34
CA ILE A 9 -1.99 -41.37 -18.03
C ILE A 9 -0.88 -40.32 -18.17
N LYS A 10 -0.07 -40.40 -19.23
CA LYS A 10 0.98 -39.40 -19.51
C LYS A 10 0.40 -38.02 -19.79
N GLY A 11 -0.68 -37.93 -20.56
CA GLY A 11 -1.36 -36.67 -20.83
C GLY A 11 -1.88 -36.02 -19.54
N TRP A 12 -2.57 -36.80 -18.71
CA TRP A 12 -3.06 -36.33 -17.41
C TRP A 12 -1.93 -35.91 -16.46
N LEU A 13 -0.82 -36.64 -16.44
CA LEU A 13 0.36 -36.26 -15.66
C LEU A 13 0.95 -34.92 -16.09
N ILE A 14 1.00 -34.64 -17.40
CA ILE A 14 1.49 -33.34 -17.91
C ILE A 14 0.56 -32.21 -17.47
N ILE A 15 -0.75 -32.40 -17.57
CA ILE A 15 -1.74 -31.40 -17.13
C ILE A 15 -1.60 -31.13 -15.62
N LEU A 16 -1.52 -32.18 -14.81
CA LEU A 16 -1.32 -32.06 -13.37
C LEU A 16 0.01 -31.38 -13.02
N ALA A 17 1.09 -31.73 -13.72
CA ALA A 17 2.39 -31.09 -13.53
C ALA A 17 2.34 -29.59 -13.84
N LEU A 18 1.67 -29.21 -14.93
CA LEU A 18 1.52 -27.82 -15.34
C LEU A 18 0.69 -27.04 -14.30
N ALA A 19 -0.46 -27.59 -13.88
CA ALA A 19 -1.31 -27.00 -12.85
C ALA A 19 -0.56 -26.82 -11.52
N PHE A 20 0.19 -27.84 -11.10
CA PHE A 20 1.01 -27.80 -9.91
C PHE A 20 2.09 -26.71 -9.98
N LEU A 21 2.73 -26.54 -11.14
CA LEU A 21 3.73 -25.49 -11.38
C LEU A 21 3.12 -24.10 -11.21
N PHE A 22 1.93 -23.85 -11.78
CA PHE A 22 1.23 -22.57 -11.60
C PHE A 22 0.88 -22.29 -10.14
N ILE A 23 0.42 -23.30 -9.39
CA ILE A 23 0.13 -23.15 -7.96
C ILE A 23 1.42 -22.82 -7.20
N CYS A 24 2.51 -23.55 -7.44
CA CYS A 24 3.81 -23.30 -6.81
C CYS A 24 4.33 -21.90 -7.13
N TRP A 25 4.20 -21.46 -8.39
CA TRP A 25 4.62 -20.13 -8.82
C TRP A 25 3.79 -19.02 -8.17
N GLY A 26 2.46 -19.22 -8.09
CA GLY A 26 1.55 -18.31 -7.40
C GLY A 26 1.88 -18.20 -5.91
N LEU A 27 2.09 -19.33 -5.24
CA LEU A 27 2.50 -19.36 -3.83
C LEU A 27 3.86 -18.70 -3.62
N PHE A 28 4.85 -19.01 -4.47
CA PHE A 28 6.16 -18.38 -4.41
C PHE A 28 6.07 -16.86 -4.52
N THR A 29 5.29 -16.37 -5.48
CA THR A 29 5.06 -14.93 -5.67
C THR A 29 4.36 -14.32 -4.45
N PHE A 30 3.34 -15.01 -3.91
CA PHE A 30 2.64 -14.57 -2.71
C PHE A 30 3.56 -14.52 -1.48
N PHE A 31 4.43 -15.50 -1.26
CA PHE A 31 5.35 -15.47 -0.13
C PHE A 31 6.49 -14.45 -0.29
N THR A 32 6.93 -14.19 -1.52
CA THR A 32 8.04 -13.27 -1.78
C THR A 32 7.62 -11.81 -1.82
N VAL A 33 6.47 -11.53 -2.45
CA VAL A 33 5.98 -10.17 -2.74
C VAL A 33 4.68 -9.85 -1.99
N GLY A 34 3.91 -10.86 -1.59
CA GLY A 34 2.65 -10.65 -0.87
C GLY A 34 2.85 -9.87 0.42
N ASP A 35 1.77 -9.23 0.86
CA ASP A 35 1.76 -8.25 1.94
C ASP A 35 2.47 -8.80 3.19
N LYS A 36 3.68 -8.29 3.46
CA LYS A 36 4.51 -8.65 4.62
C LYS A 36 4.02 -7.99 5.90
N GLY A 37 2.84 -7.36 5.84
CA GLY A 37 2.28 -6.55 6.89
C GLY A 37 2.83 -5.14 6.86
N PRO A 38 2.30 -4.27 7.74
CA PRO A 38 2.80 -2.93 7.89
C PRO A 38 4.31 -2.98 8.20
N PRO A 39 5.15 -2.23 7.46
CA PRO A 39 6.59 -2.18 7.71
C PRO A 39 6.87 -1.82 9.16
N SER A 40 7.90 -2.44 9.74
CA SER A 40 8.31 -2.22 11.13
C SER A 40 9.02 -0.88 11.35
N TRP A 41 9.03 0.01 10.35
CA TRP A 41 9.51 1.36 10.58
C TRP A 41 8.61 1.98 11.65
N ASP A 42 9.22 2.60 12.64
CA ASP A 42 8.46 3.49 13.50
C ASP A 42 8.10 4.67 12.59
N PHE A 43 6.80 4.86 12.32
CA PHE A 43 6.34 6.07 11.63
C PHE A 43 6.70 7.32 12.43
N GLY A 44 7.21 7.15 13.65
CA GLY A 44 7.39 8.19 14.62
C GLY A 44 6.01 8.71 14.99
N VAL A 45 5.90 9.23 16.21
CA VAL A 45 5.09 10.43 16.32
C VAL A 45 5.91 11.50 15.60
N VAL A 46 5.89 11.52 14.25
CA VAL A 46 6.23 12.76 13.55
C VAL A 46 5.18 13.72 14.05
N ARG A 47 5.62 14.49 15.04
CA ARG A 47 4.81 15.51 15.65
C ARG A 47 4.48 16.41 14.48
N ASP A 48 3.20 16.54 14.13
CA ASP A 48 2.69 17.53 13.17
C ASP A 48 2.88 18.93 13.78
N ILE A 49 4.10 19.26 14.18
CA ILE A 49 4.49 20.58 14.64
C ILE A 49 4.84 21.33 13.37
N PRO A 50 4.00 22.27 12.94
CA PRO A 50 4.44 23.23 11.96
C PRO A 50 5.54 24.08 12.61
N GLY A 51 6.81 23.68 12.42
CA GLY A 51 7.90 24.64 12.50
C GLY A 51 9.02 24.44 13.51
N GLU A 52 9.84 23.40 13.35
CA GLU A 52 11.24 23.50 13.84
C GLU A 52 12.15 24.27 12.88
N SER A 53 11.65 24.67 11.69
CA SER A 53 12.47 25.45 10.76
C SER A 53 12.65 26.88 11.27
N PRO A 54 13.86 27.48 11.11
CA PRO A 54 14.12 28.88 11.45
C PRO A 54 13.24 29.89 10.68
N TYR A 55 12.52 29.43 9.65
CA TYR A 55 11.64 30.21 8.81
C TYR A 55 10.16 29.91 9.07
N SER A 56 9.83 29.12 10.10
CA SER A 56 8.42 28.90 10.45
C SER A 56 7.80 30.19 10.94
N THR A 57 6.70 30.60 10.32
CA THR A 57 5.90 31.74 10.75
C THR A 57 4.91 31.37 11.85
N GLN A 58 4.71 30.08 12.10
CA GLN A 58 3.86 29.56 13.17
C GLN A 58 4.74 29.34 14.41
N ARG A 59 4.43 30.02 15.52
CA ARG A 59 5.11 29.77 16.81
C ARG A 59 4.64 28.43 17.35
N ASP A 60 5.56 27.68 17.96
CA ASP A 60 5.23 26.48 18.74
C ASP A 60 4.05 26.81 19.66
N HIS A 61 2.96 26.06 19.52
CA HIS A 61 1.79 26.23 20.38
C HIS A 61 2.18 25.80 21.81
N GLU A 62 2.67 26.75 22.63
CA GLU A 62 2.81 26.60 24.07
C GLU A 62 1.42 26.51 24.71
N GLY A 63 0.83 25.33 24.70
CA GLY A 63 -0.45 25.11 25.33
C GLY A 63 -1.08 23.81 24.87
N LYS A 64 -1.44 22.97 25.84
CA LYS A 64 -1.98 21.62 25.66
C LYS A 64 -3.32 21.55 24.92
N ASP A 65 -3.92 22.68 24.52
CA ASP A 65 -5.34 22.76 24.16
C ASP A 65 -5.67 23.69 22.95
N SER A 66 -4.72 24.02 22.06
CA SER A 66 -5.06 24.74 20.82
C SER A 66 -5.04 23.82 19.60
N GLU A 67 -6.22 23.42 19.12
CA GLU A 67 -6.37 22.73 17.83
C GLU A 67 -5.71 23.57 16.72
N PRO A 68 -4.91 22.96 15.83
CA PRO A 68 -4.33 23.67 14.69
C PRO A 68 -5.44 24.18 13.78
N GLN A 69 -5.27 25.37 13.20
CA GLN A 69 -6.24 25.90 12.26
C GLN A 69 -6.36 24.93 11.08
N PRO A 70 -7.59 24.57 10.65
CA PRO A 70 -7.77 23.66 9.54
C PRO A 70 -7.12 24.23 8.27
N GLN A 71 -6.20 23.47 7.69
CA GLN A 71 -5.51 23.84 6.44
C GLN A 71 -6.45 23.75 5.22
N HIS A 72 -7.61 23.12 5.39
CA HIS A 72 -8.65 23.10 4.37
C HIS A 72 -9.40 24.43 4.38
N VAL A 73 -9.28 25.17 3.27
CA VAL A 73 -10.13 26.33 3.00
C VAL A 73 -11.57 25.80 2.89
N ALA A 74 -12.43 26.18 3.83
CA ALA A 74 -13.83 25.74 3.86
C ALA A 74 -14.63 26.25 2.64
N GLU A 75 -14.16 27.31 2.01
CA GLU A 75 -14.87 28.00 0.95
C GLU A 75 -14.09 27.93 -0.37
N LYS A 76 -14.80 27.57 -1.44
CA LYS A 76 -14.26 27.69 -2.80
C LYS A 76 -14.12 29.19 -3.12
N PRO A 77 -12.98 29.66 -3.68
CA PRO A 77 -12.80 31.06 -4.02
C PRO A 77 -13.99 31.55 -4.86
N SER A 78 -14.61 32.65 -4.45
CA SER A 78 -15.70 33.25 -5.22
C SER A 78 -15.18 33.58 -6.63
N PRO A 79 -15.95 33.28 -7.70
CA PRO A 79 -15.53 33.64 -9.04
C PRO A 79 -15.38 35.16 -9.12
N VAL A 80 -14.18 35.62 -9.45
CA VAL A 80 -13.89 37.04 -9.70
C VAL A 80 -14.86 37.51 -10.79
N THR A 81 -15.82 38.35 -10.41
CA THR A 81 -16.64 39.07 -11.39
C THR A 81 -15.80 40.26 -11.85
N ASP A 82 -15.09 40.06 -12.95
CA ASP A 82 -14.41 41.13 -13.66
C ASP A 82 -15.46 42.17 -14.09
N LYS A 83 -15.25 43.44 -13.72
CA LYS A 83 -16.11 44.58 -14.11
C LYS A 83 -15.30 45.56 -14.93
#